data_AF-A0A4P9VH05-F1
#
_entry.id   AF-A0A4P9VH05-F1
#
_cell.length_a   1.000
_cell.length_b   1.000
_cell.length_c   1.000
_cell.angle_alpha   90.00
_cell.angle_beta   90.00
_cell.angle_gamma   90.00
#
_symmetry.space_group_name_H-M   'P 1'
#
loop_
_entity.id
_entity.type
_entity.pdbx_description
1 polymer ?
#
loop_
_entity_poly.entity_id
_entity_poly.type
_entity_poly.pdbx_seq_one_letter_code
_entity_poly.pdbx_strand_id
1 'polypeptide(L)'
;MKAEFEFENTPYEIVVKGIPITPGFQPRYFSNERDIGLFVERLFAQHPQIAEHLQRFPPLKHCQDHEQLAKNLTQLLIRGDLCIARKSSLSVVATFRSDETPDPSLLTGGSEFIAASDEGEANQSRYKLVIEVAGVKHSNVQRIHLFANQQRDLPSIELPPKESTLDSDKYRSLIIFNHIPNYPRRFGLKIPMYKEPPLYLPLAENVLPIQSNVEQDEWDNIIIPVKPLGLISAAQSRSHADLLPEGWLYVFWQGKLWRELQSVKGGMLKDVRVHFYRQQYFAKFIKTVNPDQREARGRWLDTLWIPYRIKGECQTDESGIVLCFSHRQWPWEKILSYENNLEKLSAEGASLSELKHYSQVTHFDAVKGVIGPISQALLDQEKKPLEVKQGLNEKLIPRFGKHRLILDQFRDNKIPVAYINVVEQRLVLHLQVTGLTNKYFSDRYQLRSKDPHWQHTTAPKLASCPKVHHHPEWIELVFDDLPIKGLFDLVLIPEDTQQVPAYIFRNKRLQDLLVLNLQQTSPLLADTRNEPI
;
A
#
# COMPACT_ATOMS: atom_id res chain seq x y z
N MET A 1 -22.07 -4.79 -25.79
CA MET A 1 -23.28 -3.99 -25.88
C MET A 1 -23.19 -2.79 -24.99
N LYS A 2 -23.40 -1.62 -25.60
CA LYS A 2 -23.50 -0.33 -24.94
C LYS A 2 -24.72 0.41 -25.51
N ALA A 3 -25.35 1.23 -24.69
CA ALA A 3 -26.39 2.16 -25.12
C ALA A 3 -26.11 3.53 -24.53
N GLU A 4 -26.08 4.54 -25.39
CA GLU A 4 -25.86 5.93 -25.02
C GLU A 4 -27.23 6.63 -24.98
N PHE A 5 -27.43 7.50 -24.00
CA PHE A 5 -28.64 8.30 -23.84
C PHE A 5 -28.28 9.61 -23.13
N GLU A 6 -29.14 10.61 -23.23
CA GLU A 6 -28.97 11.88 -22.53
C GLU A 6 -29.93 11.93 -21.33
N PHE A 7 -29.45 12.39 -20.18
CA PHE A 7 -30.24 12.56 -18.96
C PHE A 7 -29.75 13.82 -18.23
N GLU A 8 -30.66 14.71 -17.83
CA GLU A 8 -30.31 16.00 -17.19
C GLU A 8 -29.26 16.81 -18.00
N ASN A 9 -29.42 16.90 -19.33
CA ASN A 9 -28.50 17.56 -20.27
C ASN A 9 -27.04 17.05 -20.19
N THR A 10 -26.83 15.84 -19.69
CA THR A 10 -25.53 15.18 -19.70
C THR A 10 -25.62 13.84 -20.42
N PRO A 11 -24.69 13.52 -21.34
CA PRO A 11 -24.66 12.20 -21.94
C PRO A 11 -24.28 11.12 -20.92
N TYR A 12 -25.00 10.01 -20.94
CA TYR A 12 -24.74 8.80 -20.17
C TYR A 12 -24.60 7.61 -21.12
N GLU A 13 -23.93 6.57 -20.65
CA GLU A 13 -23.93 5.27 -21.30
C GLU A 13 -24.22 4.17 -20.28
N ILE A 14 -24.97 3.15 -20.70
CA ILE A 14 -25.11 1.89 -19.99
C ILE A 14 -24.27 0.84 -20.69
N VAL A 15 -23.43 0.17 -19.93
CA VAL A 15 -22.45 -0.80 -20.42
C VAL A 15 -22.60 -2.11 -19.67
N VAL A 16 -22.58 -3.23 -20.37
CA VAL A 16 -22.56 -4.57 -19.76
C VAL A 16 -21.20 -4.81 -19.11
N LYS A 17 -21.21 -5.44 -17.93
CA LYS A 17 -20.00 -5.85 -17.21
C LYS A 17 -18.99 -6.54 -18.13
N GLY A 18 -17.73 -6.10 -18.05
CA GLY A 18 -16.63 -6.63 -18.87
C GLY A 18 -16.45 -5.94 -20.22
N ILE A 19 -17.34 -5.02 -20.60
CA ILE A 19 -17.20 -4.21 -21.81
C ILE A 19 -16.62 -2.85 -21.42
N PRO A 20 -15.58 -2.35 -22.13
CA PRO A 20 -14.98 -1.07 -21.82
C PRO A 20 -15.97 0.07 -22.01
N ILE A 21 -15.91 1.02 -21.08
CA ILE A 21 -16.62 2.31 -21.11
C ILE A 21 -16.03 3.17 -22.23
N THR A 22 -16.87 3.92 -22.95
CA THR A 22 -16.43 4.80 -24.02
C THR A 22 -15.50 5.88 -23.47
N PRO A 23 -14.33 6.13 -24.09
CA PRO A 23 -13.40 7.13 -23.60
C PRO A 23 -14.07 8.51 -23.44
N GLY A 24 -13.87 9.14 -22.27
CA GLY A 24 -14.58 10.38 -21.90
C GLY A 24 -15.84 10.16 -21.06
N PHE A 25 -16.28 8.92 -20.88
CA PHE A 25 -17.29 8.56 -19.87
C PHE A 25 -16.60 8.01 -18.62
N GLN A 26 -17.17 8.32 -17.45
CA GLN A 26 -16.71 7.83 -16.15
C GLN A 26 -17.87 7.12 -15.44
N PRO A 27 -17.64 5.99 -14.75
CA PRO A 27 -18.68 5.31 -13.98
C PRO A 27 -19.42 6.29 -13.06
N ARG A 28 -20.75 6.31 -13.13
CA ARG A 28 -21.60 7.01 -12.18
C ARG A 28 -21.71 6.14 -10.93
N TYR A 29 -21.24 6.67 -9.81
CA TYR A 29 -21.36 5.99 -8.52
C TYR A 29 -22.68 6.35 -7.85
N PHE A 30 -23.32 5.34 -7.27
CA PHE A 30 -24.51 5.49 -6.44
C PHE A 30 -24.14 5.22 -4.99
N SER A 31 -24.72 5.99 -4.08
CA SER A 31 -24.33 5.94 -2.66
C SER A 31 -24.88 4.70 -1.94
N ASN A 32 -25.97 4.12 -2.44
CA ASN A 32 -26.63 2.92 -1.93
C ASN A 32 -27.68 2.40 -2.93
N GLU A 33 -28.30 1.26 -2.66
CA GLU A 33 -29.34 0.67 -3.51
C GLU A 33 -30.57 1.57 -3.70
N ARG A 34 -30.93 2.37 -2.69
CA ARG A 34 -32.04 3.32 -2.77
C ARG A 34 -31.73 4.46 -3.75
N ASP A 35 -30.48 4.92 -3.81
CA ASP A 35 -30.01 5.94 -4.75
C ASP A 35 -30.05 5.42 -6.21
N ILE A 36 -29.75 4.13 -6.43
CA ILE A 36 -29.92 3.46 -7.73
C ILE A 36 -31.40 3.46 -8.13
N GLY A 37 -32.30 3.03 -7.24
CA GLY A 37 -33.74 3.00 -7.49
C GLY A 37 -34.30 4.38 -7.86
N LEU A 38 -33.98 5.41 -7.05
CA LEU A 38 -34.41 6.79 -7.31
C LEU A 38 -33.85 7.37 -8.62
N PHE A 39 -32.65 6.95 -9.02
CA PHE A 39 -32.11 7.34 -10.32
C PHE A 39 -32.87 6.67 -11.47
N VAL A 40 -33.11 5.37 -11.39
CA VAL A 40 -33.84 4.63 -12.44
C VAL A 40 -35.28 5.14 -12.55
N GLU A 41 -35.97 5.39 -11.44
CA GLU A 41 -37.30 5.97 -11.45
C GLU A 41 -37.33 7.33 -12.18
N ARG A 42 -36.40 8.23 -11.86
CA ARG A 42 -36.28 9.53 -12.55
C ARG A 42 -35.93 9.38 -14.02
N LEU A 43 -35.08 8.43 -14.37
CA LEU A 43 -34.67 8.15 -15.74
C LEU A 43 -35.87 7.76 -16.61
N PHE A 44 -36.72 6.85 -16.13
CA PHE A 44 -37.92 6.43 -16.85
C PHE A 44 -39.01 7.50 -16.87
N ALA A 45 -39.11 8.32 -15.82
CA ALA A 45 -40.06 9.43 -15.78
C ALA A 45 -39.71 10.55 -16.77
N GLN A 46 -38.42 10.85 -16.95
CA GLN A 46 -37.95 11.94 -17.81
C GLN A 46 -37.66 11.52 -19.26
N HIS A 47 -37.33 10.25 -19.51
CA HIS A 47 -37.02 9.73 -20.84
C HIS A 47 -37.77 8.42 -21.14
N PRO A 48 -39.08 8.47 -21.47
CA PRO A 48 -39.87 7.28 -21.74
C PRO A 48 -39.34 6.41 -22.89
N GLN A 49 -38.65 7.01 -23.87
CA GLN A 49 -38.07 6.32 -25.02
C GLN A 49 -36.84 5.47 -24.68
N ILE A 50 -36.29 5.60 -23.47
CA ILE A 50 -35.13 4.79 -23.05
C ILE A 50 -35.44 3.30 -22.99
N ALA A 51 -36.72 2.94 -22.85
CA ALA A 51 -37.16 1.54 -22.83
C ALA A 51 -36.73 0.78 -24.10
N GLU A 52 -36.83 1.40 -25.27
CA GLU A 52 -36.44 0.79 -26.55
C GLU A 52 -34.91 0.56 -26.64
N HIS A 53 -34.12 1.45 -26.04
CA HIS A 53 -32.67 1.31 -25.97
C HIS A 53 -32.25 0.21 -24.98
N LEU A 54 -32.96 0.08 -23.86
CA LEU A 54 -32.71 -0.91 -22.82
C LEU A 54 -33.14 -2.33 -23.23
N GLN A 55 -34.21 -2.47 -24.01
CA GLN A 55 -34.65 -3.77 -24.54
C GLN A 55 -33.69 -4.37 -25.56
N ARG A 56 -32.70 -3.62 -26.05
CA ARG A 56 -31.61 -4.19 -26.86
C ARG A 56 -30.71 -5.10 -26.03
N PHE A 57 -30.62 -4.90 -24.71
CA PHE A 57 -29.78 -5.70 -23.83
C PHE A 57 -30.42 -7.08 -23.61
N PRO A 58 -29.69 -8.20 -23.86
CA PRO A 58 -30.23 -9.55 -23.69
C PRO A 58 -30.98 -9.79 -22.38
N PRO A 59 -30.51 -9.34 -21.19
CA PRO A 59 -31.24 -9.56 -19.94
C PRO A 59 -32.50 -8.70 -19.78
N LEU A 60 -32.71 -7.68 -20.61
CA LEU A 60 -33.85 -6.77 -20.55
C LEU A 60 -34.81 -6.91 -21.75
N LYS A 61 -34.41 -7.67 -22.78
CA LYS A 61 -35.11 -7.84 -24.06
C LYS A 61 -36.55 -8.35 -23.94
N HIS A 62 -36.85 -9.12 -22.89
CA HIS A 62 -38.16 -9.75 -22.70
C HIS A 62 -39.09 -9.00 -21.74
N CYS A 63 -38.68 -7.85 -21.21
CA CYS A 63 -39.53 -7.05 -20.32
C CYS A 63 -40.55 -6.28 -21.15
N GLN A 64 -41.84 -6.54 -20.92
CA GLN A 64 -42.93 -5.99 -21.74
C GLN A 64 -43.49 -4.66 -21.22
N ASP A 65 -43.28 -4.35 -19.94
CA ASP A 65 -43.74 -3.11 -19.31
C ASP A 65 -42.58 -2.31 -18.67
N HIS A 66 -42.82 -1.01 -18.45
CA HIS A 66 -41.81 -0.07 -17.94
C HIS A 66 -41.44 -0.35 -16.47
N GLU A 67 -42.37 -0.86 -15.67
CA GLU A 67 -42.16 -1.12 -14.24
C GLU A 67 -41.21 -2.32 -14.05
N GLN A 68 -41.44 -3.39 -14.81
CA GLN A 68 -40.59 -4.56 -14.87
C GLN A 68 -39.22 -4.23 -15.46
N LEU A 69 -39.16 -3.37 -16.49
CA LEU A 69 -37.89 -2.91 -17.06
C LEU A 69 -37.07 -2.10 -16.05
N ALA A 70 -37.71 -1.17 -15.32
CA ALA A 70 -37.07 -0.37 -14.28
C ALA A 70 -36.57 -1.23 -13.10
N LYS A 71 -37.38 -2.19 -12.65
CA LYS A 71 -37.02 -3.11 -11.57
C LYS A 71 -35.85 -4.01 -11.97
N ASN A 72 -35.87 -4.56 -13.18
CA ASN A 72 -34.81 -5.44 -13.67
C ASN A 72 -33.52 -4.66 -13.95
N LEU A 73 -33.60 -3.44 -14.50
CA LEU A 73 -32.45 -2.56 -14.66
C LEU A 73 -31.82 -2.25 -13.29
N THR A 74 -32.64 -1.88 -12.30
CA THR A 74 -32.17 -1.60 -10.93
C THR A 74 -31.45 -2.82 -10.34
N GLN A 75 -32.01 -4.02 -10.48
CA GLN A 75 -31.38 -5.26 -10.00
C GLN A 75 -30.05 -5.57 -10.70
N LEU A 76 -29.97 -5.36 -12.02
CA LEU A 76 -28.74 -5.57 -12.79
C LEU A 76 -27.65 -4.55 -12.41
N LEU A 77 -28.04 -3.31 -12.10
CA LEU A 77 -27.11 -2.29 -11.59
C LEU A 77 -26.63 -2.61 -10.16
N ILE A 78 -27.53 -3.06 -9.28
CA ILE A 78 -27.18 -3.50 -7.91
C ILE A 78 -26.21 -4.69 -7.93
N ARG A 79 -26.45 -5.67 -8.83
CA ARG A 79 -25.58 -6.86 -8.99
C ARG A 79 -24.27 -6.55 -9.73
N GLY A 80 -24.17 -5.36 -10.35
CA GLY A 80 -23.00 -4.92 -11.11
C GLY A 80 -22.86 -5.60 -12.48
N ASP A 81 -23.95 -6.17 -13.01
CA ASP A 81 -24.00 -6.77 -14.35
C ASP A 81 -24.15 -5.70 -15.43
N LEU A 82 -24.69 -4.54 -15.06
CA LEU A 82 -24.70 -3.30 -15.84
C LEU A 82 -23.99 -2.20 -15.07
N CYS A 83 -23.36 -1.28 -15.80
CA CYS A 83 -22.75 -0.07 -15.28
C CYS A 83 -23.34 1.13 -16.02
N ILE A 84 -23.66 2.20 -15.28
CA ILE A 84 -23.96 3.51 -15.88
C ILE A 84 -22.70 4.35 -15.80
N ALA A 85 -22.28 4.94 -16.90
CA ALA A 85 -21.21 5.92 -16.94
C ALA A 85 -21.75 7.25 -17.45
N ARG A 86 -21.22 8.35 -16.93
CA ARG A 86 -21.56 9.72 -17.28
C ARG A 86 -20.42 10.31 -18.11
N LYS A 87 -20.73 11.03 -19.19
CA LYS A 87 -19.73 11.80 -19.92
C LYS A 87 -19.18 12.89 -19.02
N SER A 88 -17.89 12.79 -18.74
CA SER A 88 -17.14 13.76 -17.95
C SER A 88 -16.30 14.59 -18.91
N SER A 89 -16.15 15.89 -18.65
CA SER A 89 -15.20 16.74 -19.37
C SER A 89 -13.72 16.35 -19.11
N LEU A 90 -13.48 15.35 -18.25
CA LEU A 90 -12.18 14.73 -17.99
C LEU A 90 -12.08 13.39 -18.75
N SER A 91 -11.45 13.41 -19.93
CA SER A 91 -11.26 12.22 -20.78
C SER A 91 -9.86 11.62 -20.60
N VAL A 92 -9.70 10.60 -19.75
CA VAL A 92 -8.52 9.72 -19.80
C VAL A 92 -8.79 8.66 -20.88
N VAL A 93 -8.25 8.88 -22.09
CA VAL A 93 -8.26 7.87 -23.15
C VAL A 93 -7.09 6.93 -22.92
N ALA A 94 -7.37 5.70 -22.51
CA ALA A 94 -6.41 4.60 -22.61
C ALA A 94 -6.48 4.05 -24.05
N THR A 95 -5.60 4.52 -24.93
CA THR A 95 -5.37 3.88 -26.23
C THR A 95 -4.43 2.69 -26.02
N PHE A 96 -4.98 1.50 -26.21
CA PHE A 96 -4.20 0.29 -26.42
C PHE A 96 -3.43 0.43 -27.74
N ARG A 97 -2.10 0.24 -27.69
CA ARG A 97 -1.35 -0.27 -28.84
C ARG A 97 -0.76 -1.60 -28.42
N SER A 98 -1.07 -2.64 -29.19
CA SER A 98 -0.48 -3.97 -29.12
C SER A 98 1.01 -3.88 -29.40
N ASP A 99 1.79 -4.67 -28.65
CA ASP A 99 3.22 -4.87 -28.86
C ASP A 99 3.49 -5.38 -30.28
N GLU A 100 4.03 -4.51 -31.13
CA GLU A 100 4.90 -4.92 -32.23
C GLU A 100 6.26 -4.27 -31.98
N THR A 101 7.27 -5.13 -31.82
CA THR A 101 8.67 -4.76 -31.66
C THR A 101 9.14 -3.91 -32.86
N PRO A 102 9.78 -2.74 -32.68
CA PRO A 102 10.38 -2.03 -33.80
C PRO A 102 11.61 -2.81 -34.30
N ASP A 103 11.60 -3.11 -35.59
CA ASP A 103 12.74 -3.62 -36.34
C ASP A 103 13.90 -2.59 -36.29
N PRO A 104 15.15 -2.98 -35.92
CA PRO A 104 16.27 -2.04 -35.78
C PRO A 104 16.77 -1.40 -37.09
N SER A 105 16.18 -1.72 -38.25
CA SER A 105 16.70 -1.32 -39.57
C SER A 105 16.17 0.00 -40.15
N LEU A 106 15.30 0.74 -39.45
CA LEU A 106 14.72 1.99 -39.96
C LEU A 106 15.16 3.21 -39.14
N LEU A 107 16.47 3.48 -39.13
CA LEU A 107 17.06 4.75 -38.68
C LEU A 107 17.66 5.51 -39.87
N THR A 108 16.85 5.81 -40.88
CA THR A 108 17.19 6.82 -41.90
C THR A 108 15.91 7.28 -42.59
N GLY A 109 15.35 8.40 -42.12
CA GLY A 109 14.22 9.07 -42.77
C GLY A 109 13.97 10.41 -42.10
N GLY A 110 14.31 11.50 -42.80
CA GLY A 110 14.19 12.86 -42.31
C GLY A 110 12.74 13.22 -41.95
N SER A 111 12.59 13.97 -40.86
CA SER A 111 11.32 14.56 -40.45
C SER A 111 11.06 15.81 -41.30
N GLU A 112 10.12 15.73 -42.24
CA GLU A 112 9.50 16.94 -42.80
C GLU A 112 8.57 17.56 -41.75
N PHE A 113 8.87 18.83 -41.44
CA PHE A 113 8.12 19.68 -40.54
C PHE A 113 6.75 20.03 -41.15
N ILE A 114 5.68 19.83 -40.36
CA ILE A 114 4.41 20.53 -40.59
C ILE A 114 4.42 21.77 -39.70
N ALA A 115 4.47 22.94 -40.34
CA ALA A 115 4.51 24.24 -39.69
C ALA A 115 3.21 24.50 -38.88
N ALA A 116 3.35 24.60 -37.56
CA ALA A 116 2.36 25.20 -36.68
C ALA A 116 2.76 26.66 -36.41
N SER A 117 1.77 27.55 -36.45
CA SER A 117 1.87 29.01 -36.34
C SER A 117 2.88 29.56 -35.32
N ASP A 118 3.72 30.49 -35.79
CA ASP A 118 4.93 31.10 -35.23
C ASP A 118 4.87 31.82 -33.85
N GLU A 119 3.77 31.79 -33.10
CA GLU A 119 3.71 32.45 -31.78
C GLU A 119 3.91 31.50 -30.58
N GLY A 120 3.87 30.17 -30.79
CA GLY A 120 3.98 29.17 -29.73
C GLY A 120 5.38 28.57 -29.49
N GLU A 121 6.26 28.57 -30.51
CA GLU A 121 7.54 27.87 -30.46
C GLU A 121 8.65 28.61 -29.69
N ALA A 122 8.60 29.95 -29.62
CA ALA A 122 9.63 30.74 -28.95
C ALA A 122 9.63 30.62 -27.40
N ASN A 123 8.57 30.04 -26.81
CA ASN A 123 8.38 29.98 -25.36
C ASN A 123 8.63 28.59 -24.75
N GLN A 124 8.67 27.52 -25.56
CA GLN A 124 8.89 26.15 -25.08
C GLN A 124 10.35 25.90 -24.69
N SER A 125 11.29 26.66 -25.23
CA SER A 125 12.74 26.44 -25.07
C SER A 125 13.35 27.03 -23.79
N ARG A 126 12.57 27.69 -22.93
CA ARG A 126 13.12 28.51 -21.82
C ARG A 126 12.93 27.99 -20.41
N TYR A 127 12.13 26.94 -20.19
CA TYR A 127 11.86 26.45 -18.84
C TYR A 127 12.23 24.98 -18.65
N LYS A 128 12.60 24.68 -17.41
CA LYS A 128 12.89 23.32 -16.91
C LYS A 128 12.13 23.06 -15.62
N LEU A 129 11.87 21.78 -15.34
CA LEU A 129 11.50 21.31 -14.00
C LEU A 129 12.60 20.37 -13.52
N VAL A 130 13.12 20.62 -12.33
CA VAL A 130 14.18 19.82 -11.73
C VAL A 130 13.66 19.13 -10.48
N ILE A 131 13.89 17.83 -10.39
CA ILE A 131 13.75 17.05 -9.17
C ILE A 131 15.12 16.51 -8.81
N GLU A 132 15.56 16.81 -7.59
CA GLU A 132 16.76 16.25 -7.00
C GLU A 132 16.47 14.89 -6.37
N VAL A 133 17.36 13.94 -6.57
CA VAL A 133 17.34 12.64 -5.91
C VAL A 133 18.64 12.50 -5.13
N ALA A 134 18.54 12.34 -3.81
CA ALA A 134 19.70 12.21 -2.94
C ALA A 134 20.46 10.90 -3.21
N GLY A 135 21.78 10.96 -3.27
CA GLY A 135 22.66 9.84 -3.59
C GLY A 135 22.93 9.68 -5.10
N VAL A 136 23.56 8.55 -5.43
CA VAL A 136 23.94 8.19 -6.81
C VAL A 136 23.63 6.71 -7.10
N LYS A 137 23.78 6.28 -8.35
CA LYS A 137 23.60 4.88 -8.80
C LYS A 137 22.26 4.26 -8.40
N HIS A 138 21.19 5.04 -8.56
CA HIS A 138 19.84 4.57 -8.23
C HIS A 138 19.34 3.49 -9.18
N SER A 139 18.48 2.60 -8.67
CA SER A 139 17.74 1.64 -9.49
C SER A 139 16.77 2.36 -10.45
N ASN A 140 16.73 1.91 -11.71
CA ASN A 140 15.84 2.46 -12.75
C ASN A 140 14.39 1.93 -12.68
N VAL A 141 14.04 1.19 -11.63
CA VAL A 141 12.70 0.61 -11.44
C VAL A 141 11.70 1.66 -10.94
N GLN A 142 12.11 2.55 -10.03
CA GLN A 142 11.31 3.71 -9.62
C GLN A 142 11.68 4.91 -10.50
N ARG A 143 10.66 5.60 -11.04
CA ARG A 143 10.89 6.75 -11.94
C ARG A 143 10.00 7.92 -11.54
N ILE A 144 10.48 9.14 -11.78
CA ILE A 144 9.62 10.32 -11.74
C ILE A 144 8.81 10.39 -13.02
N HIS A 145 7.51 10.60 -12.85
CA HIS A 145 6.55 10.76 -13.93
C HIS A 145 5.93 12.15 -13.83
N LEU A 146 6.04 12.91 -14.92
CA LEU A 146 5.36 14.17 -15.11
C LEU A 146 4.03 13.90 -15.80
N PHE A 147 2.92 14.11 -15.10
CA PHE A 147 1.60 13.76 -15.63
C PHE A 147 1.19 14.65 -16.79
N ALA A 148 0.36 14.10 -17.68
CA ALA A 148 -0.27 14.86 -18.76
C ALA A 148 -1.20 15.94 -18.19
N ASN A 149 -1.34 17.05 -18.92
CA ASN A 149 -2.35 18.08 -18.65
C ASN A 149 -3.29 18.19 -19.84
N GLN A 150 -4.47 17.58 -19.71
CA GLN A 150 -5.46 17.45 -20.79
C GLN A 150 -6.11 18.79 -21.17
N GLN A 151 -6.25 19.71 -20.22
CA GLN A 151 -6.79 21.05 -20.50
C GLN A 151 -5.86 21.90 -21.37
N ARG A 152 -4.57 21.51 -21.42
CA ARG A 152 -3.50 22.26 -22.11
C ARG A 152 -2.78 21.41 -23.17
N ASP A 153 -3.33 20.23 -23.49
CA ASP A 153 -2.77 19.25 -24.42
C ASP A 153 -1.28 18.93 -24.20
N LEU A 154 -0.86 18.85 -22.94
CA LEU A 154 0.53 18.51 -22.59
C LEU A 154 0.67 16.99 -22.39
N PRO A 155 1.62 16.34 -23.07
CA PRO A 155 1.85 14.91 -22.89
C PRO A 155 2.46 14.60 -21.53
N SER A 156 2.31 13.34 -21.09
CA SER A 156 3.07 12.83 -19.95
C SER A 156 4.53 12.61 -20.35
N ILE A 157 5.47 12.92 -19.46
CA ILE A 157 6.91 12.77 -19.70
C ILE A 157 7.53 11.94 -18.57
N GLU A 158 8.42 11.02 -18.94
CA GLU A 158 9.16 10.17 -17.99
C GLU A 158 10.64 10.27 -18.26
N LEU A 159 11.44 10.49 -17.22
CA LEU A 159 12.89 10.52 -17.31
C LEU A 159 13.50 9.74 -16.14
N PRO A 160 14.52 8.90 -16.39
CA PRO A 160 15.32 8.35 -15.30
C PRO A 160 16.18 9.46 -14.65
N PRO A 161 16.59 9.30 -13.38
CA PRO A 161 17.61 10.16 -12.79
C PRO A 161 18.89 10.06 -13.60
N LYS A 162 19.45 11.23 -13.94
CA LYS A 162 20.79 11.34 -14.49
C LYS A 162 21.70 11.81 -13.37
N GLU A 163 22.79 11.09 -13.15
CA GLU A 163 23.82 11.54 -12.21
C GLU A 163 24.29 12.94 -12.61
N SER A 164 24.37 13.86 -11.65
CA SER A 164 24.89 15.20 -11.93
C SER A 164 26.38 15.08 -12.22
N THR A 165 26.78 15.26 -13.47
CA THR A 165 28.20 15.32 -13.84
C THR A 165 28.85 16.64 -13.41
N LEU A 166 28.05 17.63 -13.00
CA LEU A 166 28.49 18.97 -12.60
C LEU A 166 28.87 19.03 -11.12
N ASP A 167 28.42 18.07 -10.30
CA ASP A 167 28.54 18.09 -8.86
C ASP A 167 29.11 16.77 -8.30
N SER A 168 30.28 16.32 -8.76
CA SER A 168 30.92 15.08 -8.27
C SER A 168 31.01 15.01 -6.75
N ASP A 169 31.03 16.16 -6.09
CA ASP A 169 31.23 16.31 -4.65
C ASP A 169 29.90 16.40 -3.86
N LYS A 170 28.74 16.58 -4.51
CA LYS A 170 27.44 16.77 -3.82
C LYS A 170 26.60 15.50 -3.68
N TYR A 171 27.08 14.35 -4.14
CA TYR A 171 26.41 13.04 -4.02
C TYR A 171 24.89 13.09 -4.33
N ARG A 172 24.51 13.74 -5.43
CA ARG A 172 23.11 13.89 -5.86
C ARG A 172 22.93 13.53 -7.33
N SER A 173 21.72 13.10 -7.67
CA SER A 173 21.26 12.88 -9.05
C SER A 173 20.15 13.87 -9.39
N LEU A 174 20.08 14.31 -10.64
CA LEU A 174 19.06 15.26 -11.10
C LEU A 174 18.17 14.62 -12.17
N ILE A 175 16.87 14.83 -12.04
CA ILE A 175 15.87 14.56 -13.08
C ILE A 175 15.43 15.90 -13.64
N ILE A 176 15.85 16.19 -14.86
CA ILE A 176 15.63 17.49 -15.51
C ILE A 176 14.69 17.31 -16.69
N PHE A 177 13.46 17.81 -16.57
CA PHE A 177 12.53 17.96 -17.67
C PHE A 177 12.78 19.30 -18.37
N ASN A 178 13.57 19.28 -19.44
CA ASN A 178 13.91 20.47 -20.23
C ASN A 178 12.86 20.78 -21.29
N HIS A 179 12.91 22.02 -21.78
CA HIS A 179 12.07 22.51 -22.88
C HIS A 179 10.57 22.30 -22.65
N ILE A 180 10.15 22.52 -21.41
CA ILE A 180 8.74 22.43 -21.03
C ILE A 180 8.11 23.83 -21.00
N PRO A 181 6.81 23.97 -21.30
CA PRO A 181 6.14 25.25 -21.16
C PRO A 181 5.98 25.64 -19.69
N ASN A 182 5.97 26.94 -19.40
CA ASN A 182 5.78 27.48 -18.05
C ASN A 182 4.30 27.41 -17.60
N TYR A 183 3.80 26.18 -17.44
CA TYR A 183 2.48 25.90 -16.88
C TYR A 183 2.60 25.02 -15.65
N PRO A 184 1.67 25.14 -14.68
CA PRO A 184 1.64 24.26 -13.53
C PRO A 184 1.62 22.77 -13.96
N ARG A 185 2.53 21.98 -13.39
CA ARG A 185 2.66 20.55 -13.64
C ARG A 185 2.34 19.75 -12.38
N ARG A 186 1.92 18.51 -12.59
CA ARG A 186 1.83 17.49 -11.53
C ARG A 186 2.92 16.46 -11.77
N PHE A 187 3.61 16.04 -10.71
CA PHE A 187 4.56 14.93 -10.78
C PHE A 187 4.34 13.91 -9.67
N GLY A 188 4.84 12.70 -9.88
CA GLY A 188 4.76 11.61 -8.93
C GLY A 188 5.73 10.47 -9.25
N LEU A 189 5.67 9.39 -8.46
CA LEU A 189 6.41 8.17 -8.75
C LEU A 189 5.61 7.28 -9.71
N LYS A 190 6.31 6.65 -10.64
CA LYS A 190 5.83 5.51 -11.42
C LYS A 190 6.56 4.26 -10.96
N ILE A 191 5.79 3.24 -10.60
CA ILE A 191 6.27 1.94 -10.14
C ILE A 191 5.70 0.87 -11.08
N PRO A 192 6.55 0.11 -11.79
CA PRO A 192 6.11 -1.01 -12.61
C PRO A 192 5.41 -2.08 -11.77
N MET A 193 4.30 -2.62 -12.29
CA MET A 193 3.52 -3.69 -11.67
C MET A 193 3.60 -4.97 -12.51
N TYR A 194 3.48 -6.13 -11.88
CA TYR A 194 3.45 -7.41 -12.58
C TYR A 194 2.03 -7.71 -13.07
N LYS A 195 1.87 -7.90 -14.40
CA LYS A 195 0.59 -8.18 -15.07
C LYS A 195 -0.51 -7.14 -14.81
N GLU A 196 -0.13 -5.91 -14.50
CA GLU A 196 -1.04 -4.79 -14.26
C GLU A 196 -0.44 -3.47 -14.78
N PRO A 197 -1.27 -2.44 -15.02
CA PRO A 197 -0.78 -1.11 -15.31
C PRO A 197 0.13 -0.59 -14.18
N PRO A 198 1.12 0.27 -14.50
CA PRO A 198 1.98 0.88 -13.49
C PRO A 198 1.19 1.54 -12.35
N LEU A 199 1.76 1.49 -11.15
CA LEU A 199 1.27 2.24 -10.01
C LEU A 199 1.83 3.66 -10.09
N TYR A 200 0.95 4.65 -10.04
CA TYR A 200 1.30 6.06 -9.99
C TYR A 200 1.02 6.59 -8.59
N LEU A 201 2.04 7.17 -7.95
CA LEU A 201 1.94 7.78 -6.63
C LEU A 201 2.16 9.30 -6.78
N PRO A 202 1.10 10.11 -6.77
CA PRO A 202 1.22 11.56 -6.83
C PRO A 202 2.08 12.08 -5.65
N LEU A 203 2.96 13.03 -5.95
CA LEU A 203 3.83 13.67 -4.95
C LEU A 203 3.57 15.17 -4.84
N ALA A 204 3.34 15.84 -5.97
CA ALA A 204 3.13 17.28 -5.98
C ALA A 204 2.20 17.69 -7.12
N GLU A 205 1.32 18.64 -6.82
CA GLU A 205 0.46 19.30 -7.79
C GLU A 205 0.84 20.77 -7.95
N ASN A 206 0.46 21.36 -9.08
CA ASN A 206 0.65 22.78 -9.39
C ASN A 206 2.10 23.27 -9.22
N VAL A 207 3.07 22.45 -9.62
CA VAL A 207 4.50 22.80 -9.59
C VAL A 207 4.85 23.62 -10.81
N LEU A 208 5.36 24.83 -10.60
CA LEU A 208 5.75 25.73 -11.67
C LEU A 208 7.16 25.39 -12.18
N PRO A 209 7.36 25.25 -13.49
CA PRO A 209 8.68 25.23 -14.10
C PRO A 209 9.46 26.53 -13.81
N ILE A 210 10.77 26.43 -13.83
CA ILE A 210 11.71 27.54 -13.63
C ILE A 210 12.46 27.83 -14.92
N GLN A 211 13.11 28.99 -15.03
CA GLN A 211 13.92 29.30 -16.20
C GLN A 211 15.11 28.32 -16.32
N SER A 212 15.42 27.89 -17.54
CA SER A 212 16.42 26.83 -17.80
C SER A 212 17.84 27.17 -17.36
N ASN A 213 18.17 28.47 -17.27
CA ASN A 213 19.47 28.98 -16.84
C ASN A 213 19.62 29.06 -15.31
N VAL A 214 18.55 28.87 -14.54
CA VAL A 214 18.61 28.87 -13.08
C VAL A 214 19.30 27.60 -12.62
N GLU A 215 20.31 27.73 -11.77
CA GLU A 215 20.95 26.63 -11.04
C GLU A 215 20.75 26.85 -9.55
N GLN A 216 20.64 25.77 -8.79
CA GLN A 216 20.43 25.82 -7.34
C GLN A 216 21.39 24.85 -6.63
N ASP A 217 21.89 25.29 -5.48
CA ASP A 217 22.70 24.44 -4.61
C ASP A 217 21.87 23.30 -4.00
N GLU A 218 20.60 23.55 -3.70
CA GLU A 218 19.60 22.56 -3.27
C GLU A 218 18.27 22.91 -3.96
N TRP A 219 17.64 21.92 -4.60
CA TRP A 219 16.39 22.14 -5.35
C TRP A 219 15.13 22.14 -4.47
N ASP A 220 14.06 22.77 -4.93
CA ASP A 220 12.77 22.82 -4.21
C ASP A 220 12.01 21.48 -4.16
N ASN A 221 12.35 20.54 -5.02
CA ASN A 221 11.76 19.21 -5.07
C ASN A 221 12.85 18.16 -4.88
N ILE A 222 12.88 17.52 -3.72
CA ILE A 222 13.91 16.56 -3.33
C ILE A 222 13.25 15.25 -2.91
N ILE A 223 13.73 14.16 -3.52
CA ILE A 223 13.38 12.79 -3.17
C ILE A 223 14.59 12.14 -2.54
N ILE A 224 14.40 11.45 -1.42
CA ILE A 224 15.46 10.67 -0.78
C ILE A 224 15.13 9.19 -0.96
N PRO A 225 15.94 8.41 -1.68
CA PRO A 225 15.89 6.95 -1.59
C PRO A 225 16.33 6.52 -0.18
N VAL A 226 15.63 5.56 0.42
CA VAL A 226 15.97 5.02 1.74
C VAL A 226 16.03 3.50 1.67
N LYS A 227 17.01 2.87 2.32
CA LYS A 227 17.04 1.42 2.50
C LYS A 227 16.45 1.03 3.86
N PRO A 228 15.28 0.39 3.93
CA PRO A 228 14.76 -0.13 5.20
C PRO A 228 15.58 -1.32 5.67
N LEU A 229 16.08 -1.27 6.90
CA LEU A 229 16.70 -2.40 7.60
C LEU A 229 15.96 -2.68 8.91
N GLY A 230 15.92 -3.94 9.30
CA GLY A 230 15.28 -4.38 10.54
C GLY A 230 16.25 -4.41 11.70
N LEU A 231 15.90 -3.76 12.81
CA LEU A 231 16.52 -3.96 14.12
C LEU A 231 16.05 -5.29 14.67
N ILE A 232 16.94 -6.28 14.69
CA ILE A 232 16.59 -7.68 14.94
C ILE A 232 16.85 -8.13 16.38
N SER A 233 17.21 -7.21 17.28
CA SER A 233 17.44 -7.52 18.69
C SER A 233 16.64 -6.57 19.59
N ALA A 234 16.28 -7.06 20.79
CA ALA A 234 15.60 -6.25 21.80
C ALA A 234 16.41 -5.02 22.22
N ALA A 235 17.73 -5.03 22.03
CA ALA A 235 18.60 -3.89 22.29
C ALA A 235 18.39 -2.72 21.31
N GLN A 236 17.66 -2.92 20.20
CA GLN A 236 17.36 -1.89 19.18
C GLN A 236 18.62 -1.17 18.67
N SER A 237 19.76 -1.89 18.61
CA SER A 237 21.02 -1.34 18.13
C SER A 237 21.15 -1.46 16.61
N ARG A 238 21.61 -0.39 15.95
CA ARG A 238 21.92 -0.37 14.51
C ARG A 238 23.00 -1.40 14.11
N SER A 239 23.91 -1.73 15.03
CA SER A 239 24.91 -2.78 14.80
C SER A 239 24.27 -4.17 14.69
N HIS A 240 23.11 -4.36 15.33
CA HIS A 240 22.30 -5.56 15.24
C HIS A 240 21.12 -5.33 14.28
N ALA A 241 21.40 -4.74 13.12
CA ALA A 241 20.45 -4.59 12.04
C ALA A 241 20.77 -5.53 10.87
N ASP A 242 19.75 -5.98 10.16
CA ASP A 242 19.88 -6.81 8.97
C ASP A 242 18.82 -6.40 7.94
N LEU A 243 18.84 -7.05 6.76
CA LEU A 243 17.78 -6.94 5.77
C LEU A 243 16.42 -7.13 6.43
N LEU A 244 15.45 -6.32 5.97
CA LEU A 244 14.09 -6.40 6.44
C LEU A 244 13.56 -7.84 6.25
N PRO A 245 13.04 -8.50 7.31
CA PRO A 245 12.49 -9.85 7.18
C PRO A 245 11.25 -9.85 6.29
N GLU A 246 10.81 -11.03 5.87
CA GLU A 246 9.56 -11.16 5.13
C GLU A 246 8.38 -10.65 5.97
N GLY A 247 7.51 -9.84 5.37
CA GLY A 247 6.46 -9.14 6.11
C GLY A 247 5.92 -7.96 5.32
N TRP A 248 5.46 -6.95 6.04
CA TRP A 248 4.72 -5.81 5.51
C TRP A 248 5.27 -4.50 6.06
N LEU A 249 5.60 -3.59 5.16
CA LEU A 249 6.06 -2.26 5.43
C LEU A 249 4.96 -1.26 5.09
N TYR A 250 4.61 -0.41 6.04
CA TYR A 250 3.60 0.64 5.91
C TYR A 250 4.31 1.99 5.91
N VAL A 251 4.05 2.79 4.88
CA VAL A 251 4.59 4.14 4.73
C VAL A 251 3.45 5.11 4.94
N PHE A 252 3.44 5.77 6.10
CA PHE A 252 2.53 6.86 6.37
C PHE A 252 3.21 8.16 5.97
N TRP A 253 2.49 9.00 5.24
CA TRP A 253 2.91 10.34 4.86
C TRP A 253 1.77 11.30 5.16
N GLN A 254 2.07 12.39 5.87
CA GLN A 254 1.07 13.36 6.35
C GLN A 254 -0.04 12.67 7.16
N GLY A 255 0.35 11.73 8.03
CA GLY A 255 -0.57 10.96 8.88
C GLY A 255 -1.48 9.97 8.15
N LYS A 256 -1.35 9.79 6.83
CA LYS A 256 -2.15 8.83 6.04
C LYS A 256 -1.27 7.76 5.42
N LEU A 257 -1.78 6.53 5.34
CA LEU A 257 -1.11 5.43 4.66
C LEU A 257 -1.02 5.75 3.17
N TRP A 258 0.21 5.99 2.73
CA TRP A 258 0.57 6.35 1.37
C TRP A 258 1.01 5.14 0.55
N ARG A 259 1.83 4.26 1.14
CA ARG A 259 2.26 3.00 0.51
C ARG A 259 2.15 1.83 1.49
N GLU A 260 1.73 0.70 0.96
CA GLU A 260 1.83 -0.59 1.63
C GLU A 260 2.69 -1.50 0.76
N LEU A 261 3.75 -2.06 1.32
CA LEU A 261 4.70 -2.89 0.60
C LEU A 261 4.88 -4.23 1.29
N GLN A 262 4.98 -5.29 0.51
CA GLN A 262 5.43 -6.58 1.01
C GLN A 262 6.96 -6.64 0.95
N SER A 263 7.59 -6.92 2.09
CA SER A 263 8.98 -7.33 2.15
C SER A 263 9.08 -8.80 1.81
N VAL A 264 9.91 -9.14 0.83
CA VAL A 264 10.16 -10.51 0.38
C VAL A 264 11.62 -10.89 0.56
N LYS A 265 11.95 -12.16 0.32
CA LYS A 265 13.31 -12.71 0.41
C LYS A 265 14.38 -11.76 -0.14
N GLY A 266 15.42 -11.52 0.67
CA GLY A 266 16.51 -10.60 0.33
C GLY A 266 16.23 -9.14 0.65
N GLY A 267 15.19 -8.83 1.42
CA GLY A 267 14.84 -7.45 1.81
C GLY A 267 14.43 -6.58 0.63
N MET A 268 13.85 -7.21 -0.40
CA MET A 268 13.26 -6.53 -1.55
C MET A 268 11.82 -6.18 -1.25
N LEU A 269 11.33 -5.07 -1.80
CA LEU A 269 10.00 -4.56 -1.54
C LEU A 269 9.11 -4.69 -2.79
N LYS A 270 7.82 -4.95 -2.58
CA LYS A 270 6.80 -4.98 -3.63
C LYS A 270 5.60 -4.15 -3.20
N ASP A 271 5.24 -3.12 -3.97
CA ASP A 271 4.06 -2.30 -3.66
C ASP A 271 2.73 -3.04 -3.86
N VAL A 272 1.78 -2.71 -2.99
CA VAL A 272 0.34 -2.94 -3.13
C VAL A 272 -0.29 -1.71 -3.77
N ARG A 273 -1.32 -1.91 -4.60
CA ARG A 273 -2.20 -0.82 -5.07
C ARG A 273 -3.15 -0.39 -3.94
N VAL A 274 -2.60 0.16 -2.86
CA VAL A 274 -3.32 0.41 -1.61
C VAL A 274 -4.58 1.26 -1.81
N HIS A 275 -4.55 2.26 -2.69
CA HIS A 275 -5.70 3.12 -2.97
C HIS A 275 -6.88 2.36 -3.59
N PHE A 276 -6.61 1.40 -4.49
CA PHE A 276 -7.65 0.56 -5.09
C PHE A 276 -8.33 -0.33 -4.04
N TYR A 277 -7.55 -1.00 -3.20
CA TYR A 277 -8.12 -1.82 -2.13
C TYR A 277 -8.84 -0.98 -1.07
N ARG A 278 -8.34 0.22 -0.77
CA ARG A 278 -9.02 1.16 0.14
C ARG A 278 -10.39 1.55 -0.38
N GLN A 279 -10.49 1.88 -1.66
CA GLN A 279 -11.77 2.21 -2.30
C GLN A 279 -12.73 1.01 -2.23
N GLN A 280 -12.25 -0.20 -2.49
CA GLN A 280 -13.07 -1.42 -2.38
C GLN A 280 -13.61 -1.65 -0.97
N TYR A 281 -12.77 -1.46 0.05
CA TYR A 281 -13.15 -1.60 1.45
C TYR A 281 -14.27 -0.62 1.82
N PHE A 282 -14.12 0.67 1.52
CA PHE A 282 -15.13 1.67 1.87
C PHE A 282 -16.42 1.56 1.07
N ALA A 283 -16.32 1.19 -0.21
CA ALA A 283 -17.47 1.14 -1.08
C ALA A 283 -18.28 -0.16 -0.96
N LYS A 284 -17.83 -1.12 -0.14
CA LYS A 284 -18.48 -2.44 0.09
C LYS A 284 -18.76 -3.21 -1.22
N PHE A 285 -18.08 -2.87 -2.31
CA PHE A 285 -18.38 -3.36 -3.67
C PHE A 285 -18.05 -4.84 -3.89
N ILE A 286 -17.25 -5.47 -3.01
CA ILE A 286 -16.92 -6.88 -3.14
C ILE A 286 -17.23 -7.61 -1.83
N LYS A 287 -18.08 -8.65 -1.92
CA LYS A 287 -18.07 -9.77 -0.98
C LYS A 287 -16.79 -10.58 -1.24
N THR A 288 -15.61 -10.00 -1.04
CA THR A 288 -14.36 -10.76 -1.08
C THR A 288 -14.39 -11.72 0.11
N VAL A 289 -13.88 -12.94 -0.09
CA VAL A 289 -13.75 -13.93 0.99
C VAL A 289 -12.91 -13.38 2.16
N ASN A 290 -12.05 -12.38 1.90
CA ASN A 290 -11.36 -11.61 2.92
C ASN A 290 -11.08 -10.16 2.47
N PRO A 291 -11.72 -9.12 3.04
CA PRO A 291 -11.52 -7.71 2.66
C PRO A 291 -10.14 -7.14 3.04
N ASP A 292 -9.40 -7.82 3.92
CA ASP A 292 -8.08 -7.38 4.38
C ASP A 292 -6.93 -7.92 3.54
N GLN A 293 -7.18 -8.88 2.65
CA GLN A 293 -6.14 -9.44 1.80
C GLN A 293 -5.87 -8.52 0.61
N ARG A 294 -4.65 -7.97 0.53
CA ARG A 294 -4.25 -7.06 -0.56
C ARG A 294 -2.94 -7.54 -1.18
N GLU A 295 -3.01 -7.91 -2.45
CA GLU A 295 -1.87 -8.51 -3.14
C GLU A 295 -0.80 -7.46 -3.49
N ALA A 296 0.46 -7.76 -3.18
CA ALA A 296 1.61 -6.96 -3.57
C ALA A 296 2.10 -7.37 -4.96
N ARG A 297 1.78 -6.56 -5.97
CA ARG A 297 2.11 -6.81 -7.39
C ARG A 297 3.16 -5.87 -7.96
N GLY A 298 3.71 -4.96 -7.17
CA GLY A 298 4.89 -4.18 -7.57
C GLY A 298 6.05 -5.07 -7.99
N ARG A 299 6.83 -4.60 -8.97
CA ARG A 299 8.16 -5.16 -9.25
C ARG A 299 9.08 -4.92 -8.06
N TRP A 300 10.14 -5.73 -7.95
CA TRP A 300 11.07 -5.67 -6.83
C TRP A 300 11.77 -4.31 -6.75
N LEU A 301 11.73 -3.70 -5.57
CA LEU A 301 12.42 -2.47 -5.22
C LEU A 301 13.49 -2.76 -4.17
N ASP A 302 14.66 -2.16 -4.34
CA ASP A 302 15.78 -2.24 -3.40
C ASP A 302 15.71 -1.16 -2.32
N THR A 303 15.16 0.00 -2.67
CA THR A 303 15.05 1.22 -1.85
C THR A 303 13.64 1.78 -1.93
N LEU A 304 13.24 2.54 -0.92
CA LEU A 304 11.98 3.27 -0.85
C LEU A 304 12.25 4.74 -1.21
N TRP A 305 11.73 5.21 -2.34
CA TRP A 305 11.79 6.64 -2.68
C TRP A 305 10.71 7.39 -1.91
N ILE A 306 11.14 8.40 -1.16
CA ILE A 306 10.26 9.21 -0.30
C ILE A 306 10.43 10.71 -0.57
N PRO A 307 9.35 11.51 -0.51
CA PRO A 307 9.45 12.95 -0.62
C PRO A 307 10.12 13.53 0.63
N TYR A 308 11.18 14.30 0.44
CA TYR A 308 11.82 15.06 1.51
C TYR A 308 11.48 16.53 1.44
N ARG A 309 11.51 17.12 0.25
CA ARG A 309 11.11 18.51 0.02
C ARG A 309 10.21 18.56 -1.20
N ILE A 310 9.09 19.25 -1.09
CA ILE A 310 8.13 19.45 -2.18
C ILE A 310 7.78 20.93 -2.23
N LYS A 311 8.02 21.57 -3.38
CA LYS A 311 7.81 23.02 -3.55
C LYS A 311 8.47 23.88 -2.45
N GLY A 312 9.67 23.50 -2.02
CA GLY A 312 10.42 24.21 -0.98
C GLY A 312 10.07 23.77 0.45
N GLU A 313 8.97 23.03 0.67
CA GLU A 313 8.52 22.63 2.00
C GLU A 313 9.08 21.25 2.40
N CYS A 314 9.80 21.21 3.53
CA CYS A 314 10.29 19.96 4.11
C CYS A 314 9.13 19.09 4.62
N GLN A 315 9.18 17.81 4.27
CA GLN A 315 8.23 16.77 4.66
C GLN A 315 8.76 16.06 5.92
N THR A 316 8.82 16.78 7.04
CA THR A 316 9.29 16.27 8.33
C THR A 316 8.29 16.56 9.43
N ASP A 317 8.45 15.90 10.57
CA ASP A 317 7.61 16.10 11.76
C ASP A 317 6.11 15.82 11.44
N GLU A 318 5.21 16.79 11.59
CA GLU A 318 3.76 16.60 11.40
C GLU A 318 3.35 16.26 9.95
N SER A 319 4.06 16.80 8.96
CA SER A 319 3.90 16.46 7.53
C SER A 319 4.82 15.31 7.10
N GLY A 320 5.54 14.73 8.06
CA GLY A 320 6.62 13.80 7.85
C GLY A 320 6.18 12.40 7.44
N ILE A 321 7.20 11.57 7.29
CA ILE A 321 7.05 10.16 6.91
C ILE A 321 7.34 9.30 8.13
N VAL A 322 6.45 8.35 8.36
CA VAL A 322 6.57 7.36 9.44
C VAL A 322 6.46 5.97 8.84
N LEU A 323 7.45 5.12 9.14
CA LEU A 323 7.47 3.74 8.71
C LEU A 323 7.01 2.81 9.83
N CYS A 324 6.13 1.86 9.52
CA CYS A 324 5.79 0.78 10.43
C CYS A 324 6.06 -0.56 9.76
N PHE A 325 6.49 -1.57 10.52
CA PHE A 325 6.67 -2.92 10.04
C PHE A 325 5.77 -3.91 10.79
N SER A 326 5.37 -4.97 10.10
CA SER A 326 4.60 -6.07 10.65
C SER A 326 4.91 -7.36 9.93
N HIS A 327 4.94 -8.48 10.65
CA HIS A 327 5.11 -9.80 10.05
C HIS A 327 3.86 -10.25 9.27
N ARG A 328 2.70 -9.62 9.53
CA ARG A 328 1.43 -9.88 8.82
C ARG A 328 0.82 -8.64 8.22
N GLN A 329 0.01 -8.85 7.19
CA GLN A 329 -0.76 -7.77 6.59
C GLN A 329 -1.78 -7.25 7.61
N TRP A 330 -1.73 -5.97 7.93
CA TRP A 330 -2.66 -5.32 8.83
C TRP A 330 -4.07 -5.28 8.24
N PRO A 331 -5.11 -5.51 9.06
CA PRO A 331 -6.47 -5.23 8.65
C PRO A 331 -6.69 -3.71 8.52
N TRP A 332 -7.72 -3.32 7.76
CA TRP A 332 -8.00 -1.90 7.54
C TRP A 332 -8.29 -1.12 8.83
N GLU A 333 -8.95 -1.73 9.82
CA GLU A 333 -9.26 -1.08 11.09
C GLU A 333 -7.98 -0.69 11.85
N LYS A 334 -6.93 -1.52 11.78
CA LYS A 334 -5.64 -1.20 12.39
C LYS A 334 -4.99 -0.02 11.67
N ILE A 335 -4.98 -0.03 10.33
CA ILE A 335 -4.48 1.10 9.51
C ILE A 335 -5.21 2.40 9.88
N LEU A 336 -6.55 2.37 9.89
CA LEU A 336 -7.38 3.53 10.22
C LEU A 336 -7.13 4.02 11.66
N SER A 337 -6.83 3.12 12.60
CA SER A 337 -6.50 3.51 13.98
C SER A 337 -5.22 4.36 14.06
N TYR A 338 -4.23 4.11 13.20
CA TYR A 338 -3.03 4.96 13.10
C TYR A 338 -3.33 6.26 12.35
N GLU A 339 -4.14 6.21 11.28
CA GLU A 339 -4.50 7.40 10.50
C GLU A 339 -5.37 8.41 11.25
N ASN A 340 -6.01 7.96 12.34
CA ASN A 340 -6.85 8.78 13.21
C ASN A 340 -6.15 9.16 14.53
N ASN A 341 -4.94 8.66 14.78
CA ASN A 341 -4.17 8.94 15.98
C ASN A 341 -2.67 9.08 15.65
N LEU A 342 -2.25 10.32 15.38
CA LEU A 342 -0.87 10.64 15.01
C LEU A 342 0.13 10.39 16.14
N GLU A 343 -0.29 10.54 17.40
CA GLU A 343 0.57 10.23 18.56
C GLU A 343 0.89 8.73 18.62
N LYS A 344 -0.12 7.87 18.43
CA LYS A 344 0.06 6.42 18.34
C LYS A 344 0.99 6.05 17.18
N LEU A 345 0.80 6.65 16.01
CA LEU A 345 1.66 6.44 14.85
C LEU A 345 3.11 6.85 15.12
N SER A 346 3.32 7.99 15.77
CA SER A 346 4.65 8.49 16.10
C SER A 346 5.33 7.69 17.22
N ALA A 347 4.56 7.14 18.15
CA ALA A 347 5.07 6.34 19.26
C ALA A 347 5.47 4.91 18.84
N GLU A 348 4.74 4.30 17.91
CA GLU A 348 4.97 2.93 17.48
C GLU A 348 5.75 2.81 16.16
N GLY A 349 5.77 3.88 15.36
CA GLY A 349 6.45 3.93 14.07
C GLY A 349 7.83 4.55 14.12
N ALA A 350 8.63 4.28 13.08
CA ALA A 350 9.93 4.87 12.84
C ALA A 350 9.77 6.18 12.06
N SER A 351 9.82 7.33 12.75
CA SER A 351 9.78 8.66 12.12
C SER A 351 11.06 8.94 11.35
N LEU A 352 10.92 9.45 10.11
CA LEU A 352 12.05 9.81 9.24
C LEU A 352 12.40 11.30 9.31
N SER A 353 12.01 12.01 10.36
CA SER A 353 12.22 13.45 10.49
C SER A 353 13.71 13.86 10.53
N GLU A 354 14.61 12.93 10.86
CA GLU A 354 16.07 13.10 10.79
C GLU A 354 16.59 13.31 9.36
N LEU A 355 15.78 13.06 8.33
CA LEU A 355 16.14 13.39 6.95
C LEU A 355 16.41 14.88 6.72
N LYS A 356 15.93 15.76 7.62
CA LYS A 356 16.27 17.19 7.62
C LYS A 356 17.77 17.50 7.62
N HIS A 357 18.60 16.55 8.05
CA HIS A 357 20.06 16.68 7.97
C HIS A 357 20.58 16.74 6.53
N TYR A 358 19.81 16.26 5.54
CA TYR A 358 20.20 16.34 4.14
C TYR A 358 20.53 17.78 3.71
N SER A 359 19.70 18.75 4.08
CA SER A 359 19.92 20.16 3.73
C SER A 359 21.12 20.80 4.43
N GLN A 360 21.68 20.16 5.45
CA GLN A 360 22.81 20.68 6.21
C GLN A 360 24.15 20.14 5.71
N VAL A 361 24.21 18.83 5.46
CA VAL A 361 25.48 18.11 5.23
C VAL A 361 25.44 17.16 4.04
N THR A 362 24.31 17.10 3.31
CA THR A 362 24.07 16.25 2.11
C THR A 362 24.43 14.76 2.27
N HIS A 363 24.58 14.30 3.51
CA HIS A 363 24.87 12.91 3.87
C HIS A 363 24.14 12.51 5.16
N PHE A 364 24.10 11.21 5.45
CA PHE A 364 23.35 10.66 6.59
C PHE A 364 24.22 9.92 7.60
N ASP A 365 25.50 10.31 7.74
CA ASP A 365 26.47 9.70 8.65
C ASP A 365 26.20 9.99 10.15
N ALA A 366 24.93 10.22 10.53
CA ALA A 366 24.51 10.35 11.90
C ALA A 366 24.74 9.03 12.68
N VAL A 367 25.32 9.13 13.87
CA VAL A 367 25.72 7.97 14.68
C VAL A 367 24.53 7.29 15.37
N LYS A 368 23.44 8.02 15.63
CA LYS A 368 22.27 7.57 16.40
C LYS A 368 20.95 7.97 15.72
N GLY A 369 19.84 7.35 16.14
CA GLY A 369 18.48 7.66 15.66
C GLY A 369 17.86 6.58 14.78
N VAL A 370 16.86 6.96 13.98
CA VAL A 370 16.18 6.09 13.00
C VAL A 370 16.91 6.11 11.64
N ILE A 371 17.52 7.24 11.27
CA ILE A 371 18.21 7.43 9.99
C ILE A 371 19.73 7.40 10.18
N GLY A 372 20.43 6.57 9.41
CA GLY A 372 21.89 6.50 9.52
C GLY A 372 22.59 5.83 8.33
N PRO A 373 23.91 5.67 8.42
CA PRO A 373 24.69 5.05 7.36
C PRO A 373 24.64 3.52 7.45
N ILE A 374 24.65 2.85 6.29
CA ILE A 374 24.65 1.38 6.22
C ILE A 374 25.87 0.73 6.88
N SER A 375 26.99 1.46 7.00
CA SER A 375 28.22 0.99 7.64
C SER A 375 28.00 0.50 9.07
N GLN A 376 27.07 1.11 9.82
CA GLN A 376 26.73 0.69 11.18
C GLN A 376 26.10 -0.71 11.19
N ALA A 377 25.24 -1.02 10.23
CA ALA A 377 24.67 -2.36 10.10
C ALA A 377 25.76 -3.40 9.84
N LEU A 378 26.83 -3.04 9.14
CA LEU A 378 27.90 -3.97 8.76
C LEU A 378 28.87 -4.34 9.90
N LEU A 379 28.79 -3.70 11.07
CA LEU A 379 29.75 -3.87 12.17
C LEU A 379 29.61 -5.21 12.93
N ASP A 380 28.40 -5.73 13.10
CA ASP A 380 28.14 -6.90 13.95
C ASP A 380 27.30 -7.96 13.22
N GLN A 381 27.85 -8.42 12.09
CA GLN A 381 27.20 -9.39 11.20
C GLN A 381 27.48 -10.86 11.62
N GLU A 382 28.38 -11.08 12.57
CA GLU A 382 28.71 -12.41 13.08
C GLU A 382 27.83 -12.75 14.30
N LYS A 383 27.34 -14.00 14.37
CA LYS A 383 26.52 -14.45 15.50
C LYS A 383 27.36 -14.54 16.77
N LYS A 384 26.95 -13.89 17.86
CA LYS A 384 27.63 -14.03 19.16
C LYS A 384 27.08 -15.25 19.93
N PRO A 385 27.93 -16.01 20.65
CA PRO A 385 27.51 -17.19 21.41
C PRO A 385 26.42 -16.94 22.48
N LEU A 386 26.30 -15.71 22.99
CA LEU A 386 25.27 -15.34 23.98
C LEU A 386 23.87 -15.21 23.35
N GLU A 387 23.77 -14.81 22.09
CA GLU A 387 22.49 -14.67 21.37
C GLU A 387 21.86 -16.04 21.10
N VAL A 388 22.69 -17.08 20.94
CA VAL A 388 22.29 -18.49 20.83
C VAL A 388 21.66 -19.02 22.12
N LYS A 389 22.13 -18.56 23.29
CA LYS A 389 21.59 -18.95 24.60
C LYS A 389 20.26 -18.27 24.96
N GLN A 390 19.95 -17.13 24.35
CA GLN A 390 18.70 -16.38 24.61
C GLN A 390 17.49 -16.90 23.84
N GLY A 391 17.62 -18.02 23.09
CA GLY A 391 16.47 -18.67 22.45
C GLY A 391 15.86 -17.88 21.30
N LEU A 392 16.62 -16.97 20.67
CA LEU A 392 16.22 -16.37 19.40
C LEU A 392 16.09 -17.49 18.36
N ASN A 393 14.85 -17.85 18.03
CA ASN A 393 14.52 -18.95 17.14
C ASN A 393 15.22 -18.72 15.78
N GLU A 394 16.11 -19.65 15.41
CA GLU A 394 16.90 -19.57 14.18
C GLU A 394 16.06 -19.50 12.91
N LYS A 395 14.78 -19.93 12.97
CA LYS A 395 13.81 -19.80 11.87
C LYS A 395 13.20 -18.39 11.76
N LEU A 396 13.22 -17.58 12.82
CA LEU A 396 12.55 -16.27 12.86
C LEU A 396 13.50 -15.11 12.53
N ILE A 397 14.81 -15.25 12.79
CA ILE A 397 15.80 -14.18 12.52
C ILE A 397 17.11 -14.77 11.95
N PRO A 398 17.10 -15.21 10.68
CA PRO A 398 18.32 -15.70 10.04
C PRO A 398 19.25 -14.55 9.63
N ARG A 399 20.34 -14.34 10.38
CA ARG A 399 21.51 -13.62 9.86
C ARG A 399 22.19 -14.49 8.81
N PHE A 400 21.95 -14.23 7.52
CA PHE A 400 22.57 -15.01 6.44
C PHE A 400 23.92 -14.39 6.09
N GLY A 401 25.00 -15.19 6.09
CA GLY A 401 26.34 -14.70 5.74
C GLY A 401 26.46 -14.01 4.37
N LYS A 402 25.51 -14.22 3.44
CA LYS A 402 25.45 -13.53 2.15
C LYS A 402 24.85 -12.11 2.21
N HIS A 403 24.12 -11.77 3.27
CA HIS A 403 23.49 -10.45 3.40
C HIS A 403 24.50 -9.32 3.50
N ARG A 404 25.65 -9.57 4.13
CA ARG A 404 26.76 -8.61 4.19
C ARG A 404 27.12 -8.09 2.79
N LEU A 405 27.26 -8.97 1.79
CA LEU A 405 27.58 -8.57 0.41
C LEU A 405 26.45 -7.73 -0.22
N ILE A 406 25.20 -8.09 0.07
CA ILE A 406 24.00 -7.35 -0.41
C ILE A 406 23.92 -5.97 0.23
N LEU A 407 24.32 -5.82 1.49
CA LEU A 407 24.32 -4.54 2.19
C LEU A 407 25.51 -3.68 1.73
N ASP A 408 26.68 -4.29 1.57
CA ASP A 408 27.91 -3.58 1.21
C ASP A 408 27.83 -2.91 -0.17
N GLN A 409 27.08 -3.47 -1.12
CA GLN A 409 26.89 -2.88 -2.45
C GLN A 409 26.25 -1.47 -2.42
N PHE A 410 25.57 -1.11 -1.33
CA PHE A 410 24.93 0.20 -1.18
C PHE A 410 25.80 1.20 -0.40
N ARG A 411 26.97 0.79 0.12
CA ARG A 411 27.87 1.63 0.92
C ARG A 411 28.29 2.89 0.16
N ASP A 412 28.59 2.74 -1.12
CA ASP A 412 29.12 3.83 -1.95
C ASP A 412 28.02 4.71 -2.56
N ASN A 413 26.74 4.29 -2.46
CA ASN A 413 25.62 5.01 -3.07
C ASN A 413 25.16 6.22 -2.25
N LYS A 414 25.68 6.38 -1.02
CA LYS A 414 25.30 7.44 -0.06
C LYS A 414 23.80 7.49 0.25
N ILE A 415 23.13 6.36 0.08
CA ILE A 415 21.69 6.19 0.39
C ILE A 415 21.55 5.93 1.90
N PRO A 416 20.71 6.69 2.62
CA PRO A 416 20.45 6.45 4.03
C PRO A 416 19.75 5.12 4.29
N VAL A 417 20.01 4.57 5.47
CA VAL A 417 19.24 3.47 6.03
C VAL A 417 18.19 4.02 6.99
N ALA A 418 16.97 3.50 6.89
CA ALA A 418 15.98 3.61 7.96
C ALA A 418 15.98 2.33 8.79
N TYR A 419 16.30 2.46 10.07
CA TYR A 419 16.31 1.36 11.03
C TYR A 419 14.94 1.22 11.68
N ILE A 420 14.29 0.08 11.43
CA ILE A 420 12.90 -0.17 11.82
C ILE A 420 12.88 -1.32 12.83
N ASN A 421 12.11 -1.19 13.90
CA ASN A 421 11.92 -2.31 14.83
C ASN A 421 11.15 -3.45 14.13
N VAL A 422 11.75 -4.63 14.06
CA VAL A 422 11.13 -5.83 13.45
C VAL A 422 11.08 -7.02 14.39
N VAL A 423 11.46 -6.84 15.66
CA VAL A 423 11.45 -7.91 16.65
C VAL A 423 10.01 -8.43 16.78
N GLU A 424 9.80 -9.68 16.40
CA GLU A 424 8.48 -10.30 16.41
C GLU A 424 7.95 -10.40 17.85
N GLN A 425 6.85 -9.70 18.14
CA GLN A 425 6.13 -9.83 19.39
C GLN A 425 5.03 -10.87 19.22
N ARG A 426 5.43 -12.15 19.19
CA ARG A 426 4.56 -13.30 18.96
C ARG A 426 4.22 -14.00 20.28
N LEU A 427 2.95 -14.38 20.41
CA LEU A 427 2.46 -15.31 21.42
C LEU A 427 1.84 -16.51 20.71
N VAL A 428 2.41 -17.68 20.97
CA VAL A 428 1.82 -18.97 20.57
C VAL A 428 1.13 -19.52 21.80
N LEU A 429 -0.17 -19.83 21.72
CA LEU A 429 -0.91 -20.51 22.78
C LEU A 429 -1.29 -21.92 22.32
N HIS A 430 -0.98 -22.91 23.14
CA HIS A 430 -1.47 -24.28 22.97
C HIS A 430 -2.64 -24.52 23.92
N LEU A 431 -3.81 -24.86 23.36
CA LEU A 431 -5.02 -25.13 24.14
C LEU A 431 -5.44 -26.59 23.94
N GLN A 432 -5.76 -27.27 25.04
CA GLN A 432 -6.43 -28.56 24.99
C GLN A 432 -7.93 -28.35 24.83
N VAL A 433 -8.52 -29.13 23.95
CA VAL A 433 -9.89 -29.02 23.48
C VAL A 433 -10.57 -30.38 23.69
N THR A 434 -11.19 -30.56 24.85
CA THR A 434 -11.93 -31.79 25.17
C THR A 434 -13.36 -31.70 24.63
N GLY A 435 -13.80 -32.74 23.90
CA GLY A 435 -15.20 -32.89 23.50
C GLY A 435 -15.70 -32.05 22.31
N LEU A 436 -14.84 -31.30 21.61
CA LEU A 436 -15.23 -30.58 20.40
C LEU A 436 -15.18 -31.51 19.18
N THR A 437 -16.34 -31.79 18.57
CA THR A 437 -16.42 -32.38 17.22
C THR A 437 -15.73 -31.47 16.18
N ASN A 438 -15.39 -31.98 15.00
CA ASN A 438 -14.78 -31.25 13.87
C ASN A 438 -15.44 -29.88 13.51
N LYS A 439 -16.64 -29.61 14.02
CA LYS A 439 -17.43 -28.39 13.82
C LYS A 439 -16.80 -27.11 14.40
N TYR A 440 -15.91 -27.19 15.39
CA TYR A 440 -15.32 -25.99 16.06
C TYR A 440 -13.96 -25.55 15.50
N PHE A 441 -13.45 -26.21 14.45
CA PHE A 441 -12.23 -25.78 13.75
C PHE A 441 -12.46 -24.62 12.77
N SER A 442 -13.72 -24.24 12.52
CA SER A 442 -14.05 -23.06 11.73
C SER A 442 -14.22 -21.78 12.58
N ASP A 443 -14.30 -21.92 13.90
CA ASP A 443 -14.39 -20.77 14.81
C ASP A 443 -13.08 -19.98 14.86
N ARG A 444 -13.20 -18.68 15.13
CA ARG A 444 -12.05 -17.76 15.18
C ARG A 444 -11.76 -17.35 16.60
N TYR A 445 -10.48 -17.27 16.95
CA TYR A 445 -10.03 -16.87 18.28
C TYR A 445 -9.48 -15.46 18.20
N GLN A 446 -10.04 -14.54 18.98
CA GLN A 446 -9.60 -13.16 19.07
C GLN A 446 -8.93 -12.91 20.40
N LEU A 447 -7.65 -12.59 20.37
CA LEU A 447 -6.94 -12.00 21.51
C LEU A 447 -7.07 -10.49 21.39
N ARG A 448 -7.43 -9.81 22.48
CA ARG A 448 -7.59 -8.34 22.49
C ARG A 448 -7.06 -7.73 23.77
N SER A 449 -6.52 -6.52 23.67
CA SER A 449 -6.13 -5.65 24.77
C SER A 449 -6.95 -4.37 24.72
N LYS A 450 -7.39 -3.90 25.89
CA LYS A 450 -8.07 -2.61 26.04
C LYS A 450 -7.07 -1.45 26.13
N ASP A 451 -5.84 -1.70 26.53
CA ASP A 451 -4.83 -0.66 26.68
C ASP A 451 -3.44 -1.25 26.39
N PRO A 452 -2.85 -1.00 25.21
CA PRO A 452 -3.42 -0.25 24.08
C PRO A 452 -4.58 -1.01 23.42
N HIS A 453 -5.49 -0.29 22.75
CA HIS A 453 -6.53 -0.90 21.90
C HIS A 453 -5.86 -1.69 20.78
N TRP A 454 -5.86 -3.01 20.95
CA TRP A 454 -5.26 -3.97 20.04
C TRP A 454 -6.13 -5.23 20.00
N GLN A 455 -6.26 -5.82 18.82
CA GLN A 455 -6.93 -7.12 18.67
C GLN A 455 -6.28 -7.89 17.53
N HIS A 456 -6.23 -9.21 17.69
CA HIS A 456 -5.73 -10.14 16.69
C HIS A 456 -6.62 -11.37 16.65
N THR A 457 -7.19 -11.65 15.48
CA THR A 457 -8.05 -12.81 15.27
C THR A 457 -7.31 -13.86 14.45
N THR A 458 -7.19 -15.07 14.99
CA THR A 458 -6.50 -16.20 14.37
C THR A 458 -7.41 -17.43 14.33
N ALA A 459 -7.20 -18.28 13.33
CA ALA A 459 -7.89 -19.57 13.23
C ALA A 459 -7.04 -20.65 13.92
N PRO A 460 -7.67 -21.66 14.55
CA PRO A 460 -6.94 -22.75 15.17
C PRO A 460 -6.20 -23.56 14.11
N LYS A 461 -4.94 -23.87 14.36
CA LYS A 461 -4.20 -24.89 13.61
C LYS A 461 -4.21 -26.17 14.43
N LEU A 462 -4.56 -27.29 13.81
CA LEU A 462 -4.34 -28.62 14.39
C LEU A 462 -2.84 -28.75 14.67
N ALA A 463 -2.49 -28.74 15.94
CA ALA A 463 -1.10 -28.75 16.34
C ALA A 463 -0.57 -30.18 16.30
N SER A 464 0.41 -30.46 15.43
CA SER A 464 1.34 -31.56 15.67
C SER A 464 2.47 -31.06 16.58
N CYS A 465 2.13 -30.56 17.77
CA CYS A 465 3.14 -30.06 18.71
C CYS A 465 4.00 -31.24 19.19
N PRO A 466 5.32 -31.27 18.93
CA PRO A 466 6.17 -32.39 19.35
C PRO A 466 6.31 -32.48 20.88
N LYS A 467 5.99 -31.41 21.61
CA LYS A 467 5.97 -31.38 23.08
C LYS A 467 4.68 -31.95 23.69
N VAL A 468 3.65 -32.17 22.87
CA VAL A 468 2.35 -32.68 23.28
C VAL A 468 2.03 -33.85 22.34
N HIS A 469 2.60 -35.02 22.65
CA HIS A 469 2.55 -36.21 21.81
C HIS A 469 1.17 -36.48 21.20
N HIS A 470 1.06 -36.51 19.86
CA HIS A 470 0.03 -37.21 19.07
C HIS A 470 -1.44 -37.16 19.54
N HIS A 471 -1.88 -36.11 20.23
CA HIS A 471 -3.27 -35.98 20.67
C HIS A 471 -4.05 -35.03 19.74
N PRO A 472 -5.10 -35.51 19.04
CA PRO A 472 -5.92 -34.69 18.14
C PRO A 472 -6.75 -33.60 18.86
N GLU A 473 -6.65 -33.55 20.19
CA GLU A 473 -7.37 -32.62 21.08
C GLU A 473 -6.63 -31.29 21.31
N TRP A 474 -5.53 -31.01 20.61
CA TRP A 474 -4.76 -29.79 20.81
C TRP A 474 -4.79 -28.86 19.61
N ILE A 475 -5.02 -27.58 19.89
CA ILE A 475 -4.95 -26.51 18.90
C ILE A 475 -3.82 -25.54 19.23
N GLU A 476 -3.23 -25.00 18.16
CA GLU A 476 -2.26 -23.92 18.23
C GLU A 476 -2.90 -22.62 17.75
N LEU A 477 -2.82 -21.59 18.59
CA LEU A 477 -3.22 -20.23 18.27
C LEU A 477 -1.98 -19.36 18.21
N VAL A 478 -1.78 -18.68 17.09
CA VAL A 478 -0.62 -17.81 16.89
C VAL A 478 -1.08 -16.37 16.73
N PHE A 479 -0.71 -15.56 17.71
CA PHE A 479 -0.96 -14.13 17.78
C PHE A 479 0.36 -13.38 17.55
N ASP A 480 0.35 -12.43 16.61
CA ASP A 480 1.53 -11.64 16.23
C ASP A 480 1.25 -10.14 16.47
N ASP A 481 2.32 -9.34 16.58
CA ASP A 481 2.30 -7.92 16.94
C ASP A 481 1.67 -7.63 18.32
N LEU A 482 1.85 -8.50 19.32
CA LEU A 482 1.31 -8.24 20.66
C LEU A 482 1.90 -6.95 21.23
N PRO A 483 1.12 -6.12 21.93
CA PRO A 483 1.68 -5.03 22.71
C PRO A 483 2.45 -5.59 23.93
N ILE A 484 3.59 -4.98 24.25
CA ILE A 484 4.45 -5.36 25.40
C ILE A 484 3.70 -5.21 26.74
N LYS A 485 2.76 -4.27 26.79
CA LYS A 485 1.98 -3.92 27.98
C LYS A 485 0.49 -4.11 27.70
N GLY A 486 -0.26 -4.36 28.77
CA GLY A 486 -1.72 -4.46 28.70
C GLY A 486 -2.26 -5.70 29.38
N LEU A 487 -3.58 -5.73 29.47
CA LEU A 487 -4.37 -6.86 29.94
C LEU A 487 -5.11 -7.45 28.75
N PHE A 488 -4.98 -8.77 28.59
CA PHE A 488 -5.49 -9.49 27.44
C PHE A 488 -6.71 -10.32 27.79
N ASP A 489 -7.70 -10.27 26.90
CA ASP A 489 -8.84 -11.18 26.86
C ASP A 489 -8.69 -12.08 25.63
N LEU A 490 -8.98 -13.38 25.79
CA LEU A 490 -9.12 -14.31 24.67
C LEU A 490 -10.59 -14.67 24.51
N VAL A 491 -11.12 -14.44 23.32
CA VAL A 491 -12.53 -14.63 22.97
C VAL A 491 -12.64 -15.61 21.81
N LEU A 492 -13.47 -16.62 21.95
CA LEU A 492 -13.95 -17.47 20.87
C LEU A 492 -15.09 -16.75 20.14
N ILE A 493 -14.92 -16.55 18.85
CA ILE A 493 -15.90 -15.97 17.92
C ILE A 493 -16.45 -17.11 17.07
N PRO A 494 -17.69 -17.55 17.33
CA PRO A 494 -18.34 -18.58 16.53
C PRO A 494 -18.50 -18.12 15.09
N GLU A 495 -18.37 -19.03 14.13
CA GLU A 495 -18.70 -18.73 12.72
C GLU A 495 -20.20 -18.47 12.52
N ASP A 496 -21.03 -19.13 13.33
CA ASP A 496 -22.48 -18.93 13.37
C ASP A 496 -22.83 -17.63 14.11
N THR A 497 -23.31 -16.63 13.36
CA THR A 497 -23.64 -15.29 13.88
C THR A 497 -24.79 -15.28 14.87
N GLN A 498 -25.51 -16.39 15.05
CA GLN A 498 -26.53 -16.54 16.10
C GLN A 498 -25.95 -16.95 17.46
N GLN A 499 -24.68 -17.34 17.53
CA GLN A 499 -24.02 -17.75 18.77
C GLN A 499 -23.24 -16.59 19.41
N VAL A 500 -23.34 -16.48 20.74
CA VAL A 500 -22.68 -15.42 21.49
C VAL A 500 -21.19 -15.72 21.65
N PRO A 501 -20.28 -14.74 21.45
CA PRO A 501 -18.85 -14.92 21.70
C PRO A 501 -18.57 -15.36 23.14
N ALA A 502 -17.71 -16.38 23.30
CA ALA A 502 -17.37 -16.94 24.61
C ALA A 502 -15.96 -16.50 25.03
N TYR A 503 -15.77 -16.18 26.31
CA TYR A 503 -14.44 -15.82 26.82
C TYR A 503 -13.72 -17.07 27.33
N ILE A 504 -12.49 -17.26 26.86
CA ILE A 504 -11.60 -18.32 27.35
C ILE A 504 -10.84 -17.82 28.58
N PHE A 505 -10.33 -16.59 28.53
CA PHE A 505 -9.81 -15.89 29.69
C PHE A 505 -10.02 -14.38 29.57
N ARG A 506 -9.90 -13.70 30.71
CA ARG A 506 -9.99 -12.23 30.81
C ARG A 506 -8.85 -11.66 31.62
N ASN A 507 -8.48 -10.43 31.29
CA ASN A 507 -7.55 -9.59 32.04
C ASN A 507 -6.22 -10.28 32.42
N LYS A 508 -5.61 -11.04 31.52
CA LYS A 508 -4.31 -11.68 31.76
C LYS A 508 -3.16 -10.80 31.32
N ARG A 509 -2.07 -10.72 32.09
CA ARG A 509 -0.85 -10.05 31.64
C ARG A 509 -0.10 -10.97 30.68
N LEU A 510 0.71 -10.39 29.79
CA LEU A 510 1.54 -11.18 28.87
C LEU A 510 2.43 -12.18 29.63
N GLN A 511 2.99 -11.78 30.77
CA GLN A 511 3.79 -12.67 31.63
C GLN A 511 2.98 -13.88 32.12
N ASP A 512 1.73 -13.68 32.54
CA ASP A 512 0.85 -14.77 32.98
C ASP A 512 0.54 -15.72 31.84
N LEU A 513 0.34 -15.19 30.63
CA LEU A 513 0.10 -16.00 29.42
C LEU A 513 1.31 -16.83 29.04
N LEU A 514 2.52 -16.27 29.16
CA LEU A 514 3.76 -17.01 28.92
C LEU A 514 3.96 -18.15 29.93
N VAL A 515 3.60 -17.93 31.20
CA VAL A 515 3.64 -18.97 32.24
C VAL A 515 2.58 -20.05 32.01
N LEU A 516 1.34 -19.66 31.70
CA LEU A 516 0.25 -20.59 31.38
C LEU A 516 0.56 -21.46 30.16
N ASN A 517 1.24 -20.89 29.16
CA ASN A 517 1.68 -21.62 27.98
C ASN A 517 2.82 -22.63 28.27
N LEU A 518 3.52 -22.48 29.40
CA LEU A 518 4.55 -23.40 29.87
C LEU A 518 4.00 -24.49 30.81
N GLN A 519 2.86 -24.24 31.46
CA GLN A 519 2.16 -25.24 32.26
C GLN A 519 1.30 -26.11 31.33
N GLN A 520 1.81 -27.29 30.97
CA GLN A 520 0.96 -28.33 30.39
C GLN A 520 -0.19 -28.59 31.38
N THR A 521 -1.43 -28.40 30.92
CA THR A 521 -2.73 -28.63 31.59
C THR A 521 -3.40 -27.44 32.29
N SER A 522 -4.65 -27.20 31.92
CA SER A 522 -5.77 -27.08 32.88
C SER A 522 -7.13 -27.29 32.21
N PRO A 523 -8.10 -27.93 32.89
CA PRO A 523 -9.38 -28.31 32.31
C PRO A 523 -10.34 -27.12 32.39
N LEU A 524 -10.64 -26.49 31.26
CA LEU A 524 -11.70 -25.47 31.20
C LEU A 524 -12.62 -25.80 30.04
N LEU A 525 -13.58 -26.68 30.34
CA LEU A 525 -14.95 -26.71 29.83
C LEU A 525 -15.70 -27.81 30.63
N ALA A 526 -15.83 -27.59 31.93
CA ALA A 526 -16.92 -28.22 32.67
C ALA A 526 -18.17 -27.36 32.44
N ASP A 527 -19.19 -28.02 31.93
CA ASP A 527 -20.52 -27.54 31.63
C ASP A 527 -21.03 -26.53 32.67
N THR A 528 -21.22 -25.27 32.26
CA THR A 528 -21.97 -24.27 33.05
C THR A 528 -23.20 -23.85 32.26
N ARG A 529 -24.03 -24.83 31.93
CA ARG A 529 -25.47 -24.64 31.83
C ARG A 529 -26.11 -25.45 32.94
N ASN A 530 -26.45 -24.75 34.03
CA ASN A 530 -27.47 -25.04 35.05
C ASN A 530 -26.92 -24.71 36.45
N GLU A 531 -27.25 -23.53 36.97
CA GLU A 531 -28.34 -23.35 37.94
C GLU A 531 -28.47 -21.86 38.33
N PRO A 532 -29.66 -21.40 38.71
CA PRO A 532 -29.89 -20.02 39.12
C PRO A 532 -29.62 -19.82 40.62
N ILE A 533 -29.00 -18.68 40.97
CA ILE A 533 -29.36 -17.71 42.02
C ILE A 533 -28.42 -16.50 41.88
#